data_AF-A0A3D3CSE2-F1
#
_entry.id   AF-A0A3D3CSE2-F1
#
_cell.length_a   1.000
_cell.length_b   1.000
_cell.length_c   1.000
_cell.angle_alpha   90.00
_cell.angle_beta   90.00
_cell.angle_gamma   90.00
#
_symmetry.space_group_name_H-M   'P 1'
#
loop_
_entity.id
_entity.type
_entity.pdbx_description
1 polymer ?
#
loop_
_entity_poly.entity_id
_entity_poly.type
_entity_poly.pdbx_seq_one_letter_code
_entity_poly.pdbx_strand_id
1 'polypeptide(L)'
;MSLHLQYRLWIAELNFDINVLRIFGDYLAELRRKCKEPEEKAKCDYFEKEFQVLRTEIDDIRHEMHIGKMKLGAYGRDGKAFDYKLFHSENQVPLKKRLSAYKNNFKKIKLEFGEFEARWLS
;
A
#
# COMPACT_ATOMS: atom_id res chain seq x y z
N MET A 1 -19.79 -3.05 -10.74
CA MET A 1 -19.18 -1.82 -10.18
C MET A 1 -18.35 -1.15 -11.25
N SER A 2 -18.46 0.17 -11.46
CA SER A 2 -17.66 0.87 -12.48
C SER A 2 -16.18 0.91 -12.11
N LEU A 3 -15.28 0.91 -13.08
CA LEU A 3 -13.84 1.01 -12.83
C LEU A 3 -13.46 2.28 -12.07
N HIS A 4 -14.14 3.38 -12.36
CA HIS A 4 -13.98 4.64 -11.63
C HIS A 4 -14.31 4.49 -10.13
N LEU A 5 -15.43 3.83 -9.79
CA LEU A 5 -15.78 3.56 -8.40
C LEU A 5 -14.79 2.58 -7.75
N GLN A 6 -14.36 1.56 -8.49
CA GLN A 6 -13.38 0.58 -8.00
C GLN A 6 -12.04 1.24 -7.64
N TYR A 7 -11.52 2.14 -8.47
CA TYR A 7 -10.30 2.90 -8.14
C TYR A 7 -10.49 3.79 -6.91
N ARG A 8 -11.65 4.42 -6.73
CA ARG A 8 -11.93 5.21 -5.52
C ARG A 8 -11.88 4.36 -4.26
N LEU A 9 -12.45 3.15 -4.30
CA LEU A 9 -12.43 2.22 -3.18
C LEU A 9 -11.01 1.74 -2.88
N TRP A 10 -10.25 1.34 -3.91
CA TRP A 10 -8.86 0.92 -3.71
C TRP A 10 -7.97 2.04 -3.20
N ILE A 11 -8.13 3.28 -3.68
CA ILE A 11 -7.40 4.44 -3.13
C ILE A 11 -7.77 4.65 -1.66
N ALA A 12 -9.05 4.50 -1.29
CA ALA A 12 -9.48 4.64 0.10
C ALA A 12 -8.86 3.55 1.01
N GLU A 13 -8.81 2.30 0.54
CA GLU A 13 -8.13 1.20 1.23
C GLU A 13 -6.64 1.50 1.42
N LEU A 14 -5.96 1.96 0.37
CA LEU A 14 -4.55 2.32 0.43
C LEU A 14 -4.28 3.50 1.38
N ASN A 15 -5.19 4.49 1.45
CA ASN A 15 -5.11 5.57 2.43
C ASN A 15 -5.25 5.07 3.87
N PHE A 16 -6.10 4.08 4.09
CA PHE A 16 -6.20 3.42 5.39
C PHE A 16 -4.86 2.74 5.75
N ASP A 17 -4.27 2.00 4.82
CA ASP A 17 -3.00 1.31 5.06
C ASP A 17 -1.84 2.30 5.34
N ILE A 18 -1.81 3.47 4.70
CA ILE A 18 -0.86 4.55 5.02
C ILE A 18 -0.96 4.96 6.48
N ASN A 19 -2.19 5.12 6.99
CA ASN A 19 -2.39 5.48 8.39
C ASN A 19 -1.89 4.37 9.32
N VAL A 20 -2.11 3.11 8.96
CA VAL A 20 -1.57 1.96 9.71
C VAL A 20 -0.04 1.97 9.70
N LEU A 21 0.61 2.19 8.55
CA LEU A 21 2.07 2.31 8.48
C LEU A 21 2.61 3.46 9.33
N ARG A 22 1.91 4.60 9.36
CA ARG A 22 2.29 5.72 10.21
C ARG A 22 2.26 5.32 11.69
N ILE A 23 1.16 4.69 12.14
CA ILE A 23 1.03 4.20 13.52
C ILE A 23 2.14 3.21 13.85
N PHE A 24 2.43 2.27 12.94
CA PHE A 24 3.52 1.31 13.12
C PHE A 24 4.90 1.97 13.16
N GLY A 25 5.14 2.98 12.32
CA GLY A 25 6.39 3.75 12.33
C GLY A 25 6.59 4.51 13.64
N ASP A 26 5.54 5.20 14.12
CA ASP A 26 5.56 5.91 15.40
C ASP A 26 5.85 4.94 16.56
N TYR A 27 5.16 3.80 16.59
CA TYR A 27 5.37 2.78 17.61
C TYR A 27 6.74 2.11 17.53
N LEU A 28 7.24 1.82 16.32
CA LEU A 28 8.58 1.29 16.10
C LEU A 28 9.65 2.25 16.62
N ALA A 29 9.47 3.57 16.46
CA ALA A 29 10.39 4.57 17.00
C ALA A 29 10.41 4.55 18.54
N GLU A 30 9.28 4.28 19.19
CA GLU A 30 9.23 4.07 20.63
C GLU A 30 9.92 2.77 21.06
N LEU A 31 9.67 1.66 20.37
CA LEU A 31 10.32 0.37 20.62
C LEU A 31 11.83 0.47 20.49
N ARG A 32 12.32 1.12 19.43
CA ARG A 32 13.75 1.29 19.16
C ARG A 32 14.50 1.99 20.29
N ARG A 33 13.85 2.92 21.01
CA ARG A 33 14.44 3.59 22.18
C ARG A 33 14.62 2.64 23.38
N LYS A 34 13.86 1.56 23.42
CA LYS A 34 13.87 0.56 24.49
C LYS A 34 14.70 -0.68 24.14
N CYS A 35 14.92 -0.96 22.85
CA CYS A 35 15.80 -2.04 22.39
C CYS A 35 17.24 -1.82 22.84
N LYS A 36 17.79 -2.80 23.58
CA LYS A 36 19.16 -2.74 24.10
C LYS A 36 20.09 -3.61 23.29
N GLU A 37 19.60 -4.78 22.89
CA GLU A 37 20.39 -5.79 22.21
C GLU A 37 20.62 -5.45 20.74
N PRO A 38 21.80 -5.77 20.18
CA PRO A 38 22.09 -5.54 18.77
C PRO A 38 21.10 -6.22 17.82
N GLU A 39 20.62 -7.41 18.18
CA GLU A 39 19.67 -8.18 17.37
C GLU A 39 18.30 -7.48 17.28
N GLU A 40 17.80 -6.95 18.40
CA GLU A 40 16.54 -6.18 18.45
C GLU A 40 16.64 -4.91 17.61
N LYS A 41 17.78 -4.20 17.69
CA LYS A 41 18.03 -2.99 16.89
C LYS A 41 18.07 -3.29 15.41
N ALA A 42 18.77 -4.36 15.01
CA ALA A 42 18.80 -4.81 13.63
C ALA A 42 17.39 -5.17 13.13
N LYS A 43 16.53 -5.71 14.01
CA LYS A 43 15.15 -6.02 13.64
C LYS A 43 14.27 -4.79 13.55
N CYS A 44 14.51 -3.76 14.35
CA CYS A 44 13.89 -2.46 14.18
C CYS A 44 14.27 -1.81 12.84
N ASP A 45 15.55 -1.84 12.47
CA ASP A 45 16.03 -1.31 11.18
C ASP A 45 15.43 -2.05 9.99
N TYR A 46 15.20 -3.36 10.12
CA TYR A 46 14.49 -4.15 9.14
C TYR A 46 13.05 -3.63 8.94
N PHE A 47 12.27 -3.48 10.00
CA PHE A 47 10.88 -3.01 9.89
C PHE A 47 10.78 -1.58 9.38
N GLU A 48 11.70 -0.69 9.77
CA GLU A 48 11.73 0.69 9.25
C GLU A 48 11.88 0.71 7.72
N LYS A 49 12.78 -0.12 7.18
CA LYS A 49 12.97 -0.25 5.73
C LYS A 49 11.75 -0.87 5.05
N GLU A 50 11.18 -1.94 5.61
CA GLU A 50 9.98 -2.57 5.03
C GLU A 50 8.78 -1.63 5.03
N PHE A 51 8.58 -0.83 6.07
CA PHE A 51 7.51 0.18 6.11
C PHE A 51 7.72 1.26 5.04
N GLN A 52 8.96 1.70 4.81
CA GLN A 52 9.29 2.63 3.72
C GLN A 52 9.01 2.01 2.35
N VAL A 53 9.42 0.76 2.11
CA VAL A 53 9.15 0.05 0.86
C VAL A 53 7.64 -0.07 0.61
N LEU A 54 6.87 -0.46 1.63
CA LEU A 54 5.41 -0.52 1.54
C LEU A 54 4.80 0.85 1.26
N ARG A 55 5.29 1.92 1.91
CA ARG A 55 4.82 3.30 1.69
C ARG A 55 5.01 3.74 0.24
N THR A 56 6.19 3.48 -0.32
CA THR A 56 6.52 3.79 -1.72
C THR A 56 5.61 3.03 -2.68
N GLU A 57 5.43 1.72 -2.49
CA GLU A 57 4.55 0.93 -3.36
C GLU A 57 3.09 1.42 -3.30
N ILE A 58 2.60 1.85 -2.13
CA ILE A 58 1.28 2.47 -2.01
C ILE A 58 1.19 3.75 -2.84
N ASP A 59 2.20 4.63 -2.76
CA ASP A 59 2.20 5.90 -3.49
C ASP A 59 2.21 5.68 -5.00
N ASP A 60 3.02 4.73 -5.50
CA ASP A 60 3.08 4.38 -6.91
C ASP A 60 1.73 3.83 -7.42
N ILE A 61 1.15 2.86 -6.70
CA ILE A 61 -0.14 2.28 -7.05
C ILE A 61 -1.24 3.35 -7.04
N ARG A 62 -1.25 4.24 -6.04
CA ARG A 62 -2.22 5.34 -5.98
C ARG A 62 -2.04 6.31 -7.13
N HIS A 63 -0.80 6.67 -7.47
CA HIS A 63 -0.49 7.57 -8.57
C HIS A 63 -1.05 7.03 -9.89
N GLU A 64 -0.80 5.75 -10.19
CA GLU A 64 -1.33 5.06 -11.36
C GLU A 64 -2.87 5.04 -11.37
N MET A 65 -3.51 4.74 -10.23
CA MET A 65 -4.98 4.80 -10.11
C MET A 65 -5.53 6.22 -10.33
N HIS A 66 -4.83 7.25 -9.84
CA HIS A 66 -5.21 8.65 -10.06
C HIS A 66 -5.15 9.02 -11.55
N ILE A 67 -4.07 8.66 -12.24
CA ILE A 67 -3.94 8.85 -13.70
C ILE A 67 -5.09 8.13 -14.43
N GLY A 68 -5.31 6.86 -14.11
CA GLY A 68 -6.37 6.07 -14.71
C GLY A 68 -7.76 6.68 -14.49
N LYS A 69 -8.03 7.19 -13.29
CA LYS A 69 -9.28 7.90 -12.95
C LYS A 69 -9.45 9.18 -13.77
N MET A 70 -8.38 9.98 -13.92
CA MET A 70 -8.45 11.22 -14.70
C MET A 70 -8.71 10.93 -16.18
N LYS A 71 -8.06 9.91 -16.75
CA LYS A 71 -8.33 9.45 -18.12
C LYS A 71 -9.81 9.06 -18.27
N LEU A 72 -10.33 8.18 -17.41
CA LEU A 72 -11.74 7.77 -17.42
C LEU A 72 -12.72 8.97 -17.30
N GLY A 73 -12.39 9.94 -16.45
CA GLY A 73 -13.20 11.15 -16.27
C GLY A 73 -13.19 12.10 -17.48
N ALA A 74 -12.07 12.18 -18.22
CA ALA A 74 -11.99 12.97 -19.44
C ALA A 74 -12.83 12.34 -20.57
N TYR A 75 -12.74 11.02 -20.76
CA TYR A 75 -13.54 10.32 -21.77
C TYR A 75 -15.05 10.44 -21.55
N GLY A 76 -15.50 10.43 -20.28
CA GLY A 76 -16.92 10.64 -19.97
C GLY A 76 -17.45 12.03 -20.32
N ARG A 77 -16.57 13.03 -20.51
CA ARG A 77 -16.94 14.41 -20.91
C ARG A 77 -16.86 14.65 -22.41
N ASP A 78 -15.89 14.02 -23.09
CA ASP A 78 -15.59 14.31 -24.50
C ASP A 78 -16.48 13.56 -25.51
N GLY A 79 -17.36 12.67 -25.05
CA GLY A 79 -18.34 11.96 -25.90
C GLY A 79 -17.71 11.00 -26.93
N LYS A 80 -16.39 10.79 -26.91
CA LYS A 80 -15.68 9.87 -27.80
C LYS A 80 -15.90 8.42 -27.38
N ALA A 81 -15.92 7.51 -28.36
CA ALA A 81 -15.92 6.07 -28.11
C ALA A 81 -14.64 5.69 -27.35
N PHE A 82 -14.79 5.34 -26.08
CA PHE A 82 -13.70 4.86 -25.24
C PHE A 82 -13.57 3.35 -25.41
N ASP A 83 -12.41 2.88 -25.85
CA ASP A 83 -12.12 1.45 -25.88
C ASP A 83 -11.87 0.94 -24.46
N TYR A 84 -12.98 0.64 -23.79
CA TYR A 84 -12.99 0.13 -22.43
C TYR A 84 -12.26 -1.21 -22.33
N LYS A 85 -12.26 -2.03 -23.39
CA LYS A 85 -11.59 -3.34 -23.37
C LYS A 85 -10.07 -3.16 -23.35
N LEU A 86 -9.53 -2.34 -24.24
CA LEU A 86 -8.10 -2.07 -24.31
C LEU A 86 -7.58 -1.43 -23.02
N PHE A 87 -8.29 -0.42 -22.50
CA PHE A 87 -7.90 0.21 -21.24
C PHE A 87 -7.91 -0.76 -20.06
N HIS A 88 -8.91 -1.65 -20.01
CA HIS A 88 -9.03 -2.67 -18.97
C HIS A 88 -7.90 -3.70 -19.02
N SER A 89 -7.55 -4.21 -20.20
CA SER A 89 -6.47 -5.20 -20.35
C SER A 89 -5.09 -4.62 -20.08
N GLU A 90 -4.81 -3.40 -20.56
CA GLU A 90 -3.47 -2.81 -20.46
C GLU A 90 -3.19 -2.17 -19.10
N ASN A 91 -4.21 -1.65 -18.41
CA ASN A 91 -4.00 -0.88 -17.18
C ASN A 91 -4.56 -1.59 -15.95
N GLN A 92 -5.80 -2.07 -15.99
CA GLN A 92 -6.45 -2.61 -14.79
C GLN A 92 -5.89 -3.97 -14.37
N VAL A 93 -5.61 -4.87 -15.30
CA VAL A 93 -5.13 -6.22 -14.97
C VAL A 93 -3.76 -6.18 -14.27
N PRO A 94 -2.74 -5.46 -14.79
CA PRO A 94 -1.46 -5.34 -14.10
C PRO A 94 -1.58 -4.65 -12.74
N LEU A 95 -2.38 -3.57 -12.66
CA LEU A 95 -2.58 -2.81 -11.42
C LEU A 95 -3.26 -3.65 -10.33
N LYS A 96 -4.27 -4.46 -10.70
CA LYS A 96 -4.92 -5.38 -9.77
C LYS A 96 -3.95 -6.43 -9.26
N LYS A 97 -3.07 -6.95 -10.11
CA LYS A 97 -2.03 -7.91 -9.72
C LYS A 97 -1.05 -7.28 -8.73
N ARG A 98 -0.56 -6.06 -9.01
CA ARG A 98 0.30 -5.31 -8.10
C ARG A 98 -0.36 -5.01 -6.76
N LEU A 99 -1.60 -4.52 -6.78
CA LEU A 99 -2.39 -4.31 -5.55
C LEU A 99 -2.52 -5.59 -4.73
N SER A 100 -2.78 -6.73 -5.37
CA SER A 100 -2.85 -8.02 -4.69
C SER A 100 -1.51 -8.43 -4.09
N ALA A 101 -0.40 -8.23 -4.81
CA ALA A 101 0.94 -8.53 -4.31
C ALA A 101 1.29 -7.64 -3.11
N TYR A 102 1.01 -6.34 -3.22
CA TYR A 102 1.15 -5.38 -2.13
C TYR A 102 0.36 -5.82 -0.89
N LYS A 103 -0.94 -6.16 -1.03
CA LYS A 103 -1.78 -6.56 0.11
C LYS A 103 -1.25 -7.80 0.82
N ASN A 104 -0.73 -8.76 0.05
CA ASN A 104 -0.09 -9.96 0.61
C ASN A 104 1.18 -9.60 1.39
N ASN A 105 2.03 -8.73 0.84
CA ASN A 105 3.23 -8.29 1.52
C ASN A 105 2.91 -7.49 2.78
N PHE A 106 1.96 -6.56 2.71
CA PHE A 106 1.50 -5.77 3.84
C PHE A 106 1.00 -6.66 4.99
N LYS A 107 0.17 -7.67 4.68
CA LYS A 107 -0.34 -8.62 5.67
C LYS A 107 0.79 -9.42 6.32
N LYS A 108 1.77 -9.86 5.52
CA LYS A 108 2.94 -10.58 6.01
C LYS A 108 3.76 -9.72 6.98
N ILE A 109 4.16 -8.52 6.56
CA ILE A 109 4.95 -7.60 7.40
C ILE A 109 4.20 -7.22 8.68
N LYS A 110 2.89 -6.99 8.59
CA LYS A 110 2.05 -6.73 9.77
C LYS A 110 2.06 -7.89 10.77
N LEU A 111 1.99 -9.14 10.29
CA LEU A 111 2.07 -10.31 11.14
C LEU A 111 3.46 -10.42 11.80
N GLU A 112 4.52 -10.31 11.01
CA GLU A 112 5.90 -10.38 11.50
C GLU A 112 6.20 -9.30 12.54
N PHE A 113 5.69 -8.08 12.34
CA PHE A 113 5.83 -6.99 13.30
C PHE A 113 5.08 -7.28 14.61
N GLY A 114 3.87 -7.82 14.54
CA GLY A 114 3.11 -8.24 15.73
C GLY A 114 3.80 -9.38 16.49
N GLU A 115 4.40 -10.34 15.79
CA GLU A 115 5.19 -11.40 16.44
C GLU A 115 6.46 -10.87 17.10
N PHE A 116 7.13 -9.90 16.46
CA PHE A 116 8.28 -9.23 17.04
C PHE A 116 7.91 -8.48 18.33
N GLU A 117 6.82 -7.71 18.30
CA GLU A 117 6.31 -7.03 19.49
C GLU A 117 5.95 -8.02 20.62
N ALA A 118 5.22 -9.09 20.29
CA ALA A 118 4.78 -10.06 21.29
C ALA A 118 5.95 -10.74 22.02
N ARG A 119 7.05 -11.04 21.31
CA ARG A 119 8.28 -11.59 21.90
C ARG A 119 9.04 -10.56 22.73
N TRP A 120 8.86 -9.28 22.46
CA TRP A 120 9.48 -8.21 23.23
C TRP A 120 8.71 -7.90 24.52
N LEU A 121 7.38 -8.07 24.51
CA LEU A 121 6.51 -7.89 25.68
C LEU A 121 6.41 -9.11 26.60
N SER A 122 6.96 -10.27 26.21
CA SER A 122 7.00 -11.50 26.99
C SER A 122 8.23 -11.55 27.91
#